data_AF-A0A0I9S5C8-F1
#
_entry.id   AF-A0A0I9S5C8-F1
#
_cell.length_a   1.000
_cell.length_b   1.000
_cell.length_c   1.000
_cell.angle_alpha   90.00
_cell.angle_beta   90.00
_cell.angle_gamma   90.00
#
_symmetry.space_group_name_H-M   'P 1'
#
loop_
_entity.id
_entity.type
_entity.pdbx_description
1 polymer ?
#
loop_
_entity_poly.entity_id
_entity_poly.type
_entity_poly.pdbx_seq_one_letter_code
_entity_poly.pdbx_strand_id
1 'polypeptide(L)'
;MSKSDLLKDSMKGGLDGLLSPTKKTTGGKQPVAAPTEKETAVHCNFVINKSIHTRMKFLAIKKNMSLKDIVNEAMKEYLEKNEQ
;
A
#
# COMPACT_ATOMS: atom_id res chain seq x y z
N MET A 1 30.53 -28.61 -36.78
CA MET A 1 29.43 -27.66 -36.56
C MET A 1 28.73 -28.02 -35.25
N SER A 2 29.24 -27.59 -34.09
CA SER A 2 28.72 -28.07 -32.78
C SER A 2 28.89 -27.06 -31.63
N LYS A 3 28.92 -25.75 -31.92
CA LYS A 3 28.91 -24.70 -30.87
C LYS A 3 27.57 -23.96 -30.77
N SER A 4 26.73 -24.08 -31.80
CA SER A 4 25.42 -23.43 -31.85
C SER A 4 24.34 -24.17 -31.04
N ASP A 5 24.50 -25.49 -30.87
CA ASP A 5 23.54 -26.32 -30.12
C ASP A 5 23.59 -26.03 -28.61
N LEU A 6 24.79 -25.81 -28.06
CA LEU A 6 24.98 -25.52 -26.63
C LEU A 6 24.41 -24.15 -26.23
N LEU A 7 24.44 -23.16 -27.13
CA LEU A 7 23.89 -21.83 -26.88
C LEU A 7 22.36 -21.82 -26.91
N LYS A 8 21.76 -22.72 -27.71
CA LYS A 8 20.30 -22.82 -27.87
C LYS A 8 19.65 -23.48 -26.65
N ASP A 9 20.34 -24.39 -25.98
CA ASP A 9 19.88 -25.03 -24.75
C ASP A 9 19.84 -24.03 -23.57
N SER A 10 20.90 -23.22 -23.40
CA SER A 10 20.99 -22.19 -22.35
C SER A 10 19.95 -21.06 -22.45
N MET A 11 19.34 -20.82 -23.61
CA MET A 11 18.34 -19.77 -23.79
C MET A 11 16.90 -20.24 -23.56
N LYS A 12 16.68 -21.56 -23.42
CA LYS A 12 15.32 -22.13 -23.35
C LYS A 12 14.65 -21.96 -21.97
N GLY A 13 15.43 -21.63 -20.92
CA GLY A 13 14.95 -21.48 -19.54
C GLY A 13 14.87 -20.04 -19.01
N GLY A 14 15.20 -19.02 -19.81
CA GLY A 14 15.39 -17.65 -19.31
C GLY A 14 14.14 -16.98 -18.75
N LEU A 15 12.96 -17.26 -19.34
CA LEU A 15 11.70 -16.62 -18.93
C LEU A 15 10.97 -17.40 -17.83
N ASP A 16 11.12 -18.73 -17.82
CA ASP A 16 10.50 -19.62 -16.83
C ASP A 16 11.09 -19.40 -15.42
N GLY A 17 12.38 -19.04 -15.34
CA GLY A 17 13.01 -18.61 -14.08
C GLY A 17 12.53 -17.24 -13.58
N LEU A 18 11.97 -16.38 -14.45
CA LEU A 18 11.41 -15.07 -14.07
C LEU A 18 9.94 -15.18 -13.64
N LEU A 19 9.20 -16.08 -14.28
CA LEU A 19 7.79 -16.32 -14.02
C LEU A 19 7.63 -17.42 -12.97
N SER A 20 8.00 -17.13 -11.73
CA SER A 20 7.58 -17.97 -10.60
C SER A 20 6.05 -18.07 -10.61
N PRO A 21 5.45 -19.28 -10.76
CA PRO A 21 4.02 -19.43 -10.66
C PRO A 21 3.60 -19.00 -9.25
N THR A 22 2.70 -18.03 -9.14
CA THR A 22 2.01 -17.70 -7.89
C THR A 22 1.07 -18.86 -7.56
N LYS A 23 1.63 -19.98 -7.10
CA LYS A 23 0.89 -20.94 -6.29
C LYS A 23 0.39 -20.15 -5.09
N LYS A 24 -0.93 -20.06 -4.94
CA LYS A 24 -1.57 -19.62 -3.70
C LYS A 24 -1.13 -20.57 -2.59
N THR A 25 -0.07 -20.21 -1.88
CA THR A 25 0.35 -20.88 -0.65
C THR A 25 -0.46 -20.28 0.50
N THR A 26 -1.61 -20.88 0.76
CA THR A 26 -2.17 -20.90 2.11
C THR A 26 -1.16 -21.56 3.04
N GLY A 27 -0.60 -20.80 3.98
CA GLY A 27 0.17 -21.33 5.11
C GLY A 27 1.62 -20.87 5.17
N GLY A 28 1.86 -19.76 5.88
CA GLY A 28 3.20 -19.29 6.22
C GLY A 28 3.13 -18.12 7.20
N LYS A 29 2.94 -18.42 8.49
CA LYS A 29 3.15 -17.48 9.60
C LYS A 29 4.60 -16.99 9.55
N GLN A 30 4.83 -15.80 9.00
CA GLN A 30 5.98 -14.98 9.39
C GLN A 30 5.71 -14.41 10.79
N PRO A 31 6.72 -14.25 11.65
CA PRO A 31 6.53 -13.71 12.99
C PRO A 31 5.94 -12.31 12.88
N VAL A 32 4.67 -12.22 13.29
CA VAL A 32 3.93 -10.98 13.40
C VAL A 32 4.68 -10.08 14.36
N ALA A 33 5.24 -8.98 13.83
CA ALA A 33 5.49 -7.81 14.63
C ALA A 33 4.19 -7.50 15.39
N ALA A 34 4.33 -7.24 16.70
CA ALA A 34 3.26 -7.10 17.67
C ALA A 34 1.97 -6.52 17.08
N PRO A 35 0.78 -7.06 17.45
CA PRO A 35 -0.48 -6.42 17.13
C PRO A 35 -0.50 -5.09 17.90
N THR A 36 0.00 -4.05 17.26
CA THR A 36 -0.49 -2.70 17.52
C THR A 36 -1.99 -2.82 17.26
N GLU A 37 -2.79 -2.61 18.29
CA GLU A 37 -4.24 -2.52 18.24
C GLU A 37 -4.61 -1.41 17.26
N LYS A 38 -4.54 -1.73 15.96
CA LYS A 38 -5.02 -0.87 14.91
C LYS A 38 -6.51 -1.11 14.92
N GLU A 39 -7.22 -0.18 15.54
CA GLU A 39 -8.66 -0.01 15.43
C GLU A 39 -9.10 -0.38 14.01
N THR A 40 -10.15 -1.20 13.91
CA THR A 40 -10.61 -1.77 12.65
C THR A 40 -10.86 -0.67 11.64
N ALA A 41 -9.93 -0.51 10.68
CA ALA A 41 -9.98 0.59 9.74
C ALA A 41 -11.15 0.40 8.78
N VAL A 42 -12.15 1.26 8.88
CA VAL A 42 -13.28 1.32 7.95
C VAL A 42 -12.87 2.15 6.73
N HIS A 43 -13.21 1.66 5.54
CA HIS A 43 -13.07 2.46 4.32
C HIS A 43 -14.30 3.36 4.17
N CYS A 44 -14.07 4.65 3.97
CA CYS A 44 -15.14 5.61 3.75
C CYS A 44 -14.92 6.31 2.41
N ASN A 45 -15.96 6.36 1.59
CA ASN A 45 -15.97 7.18 0.37
C ASN A 45 -16.42 8.60 0.75
N PHE A 46 -15.59 9.59 0.44
CA PHE A 46 -15.88 10.98 0.73
C PHE A 46 -16.08 11.79 -0.55
N VAL A 47 -17.11 12.64 -0.54
CA VAL A 47 -17.29 13.71 -1.52
C VAL A 47 -17.05 15.03 -0.79
N ILE A 48 -16.04 15.78 -1.22
CA ILE A 48 -15.64 17.05 -0.62
C ILE A 48 -15.42 18.11 -1.70
N ASN A 49 -15.63 19.37 -1.32
CA ASN A 49 -15.37 20.50 -2.22
C ASN A 49 -13.90 20.54 -2.65
N LYS A 50 -13.68 20.82 -3.95
CA LYS A 50 -12.34 20.85 -4.56
C LYS A 50 -11.39 21.81 -3.84
N SER A 51 -11.89 22.96 -3.37
CA SER A 51 -11.10 23.94 -2.61
C SER A 51 -10.56 23.38 -1.29
N ILE A 52 -11.38 22.59 -0.58
CA ILE A 52 -11.01 21.96 0.70
C ILE A 52 -9.98 20.86 0.45
N HIS A 53 -10.22 20.00 -0.54
CA HIS A 53 -9.28 18.95 -0.93
C HIS A 53 -7.89 19.52 -1.26
N THR A 54 -7.83 20.60 -2.04
CA THR A 54 -6.56 21.25 -2.38
C THR A 54 -5.84 21.78 -1.14
N ARG A 55 -6.55 22.44 -0.21
CA ARG A 55 -5.95 22.93 1.06
C ARG A 55 -5.42 21.79 1.92
N MET A 56 -6.20 20.72 2.06
CA MET A 56 -5.80 19.50 2.78
C MET A 56 -4.53 18.88 2.18
N LYS A 57 -4.47 18.79 0.84
CA LYS A 57 -3.30 18.28 0.13
C LYS A 57 -2.05 19.14 0.39
N PHE A 58 -2.16 20.46 0.34
CA PHE A 58 -1.04 21.35 0.67
C PHE A 58 -0.59 21.19 2.12
N LEU A 59 -1.54 21.04 3.05
CA LEU A 59 -1.24 20.84 4.46
C LEU A 59 -0.53 19.50 4.72
N ALA A 60 -0.95 18.43 4.03
CA ALA A 60 -0.30 17.12 4.07
C ALA A 60 1.16 17.19 3.60
N ILE A 61 1.42 17.90 2.49
CA ILE A 61 2.79 18.12 1.99
C ILE A 61 3.61 18.91 3.00
N LYS A 62 3.05 19.99 3.57
CA LYS A 62 3.74 20.85 4.54
C LYS A 62 4.10 20.11 5.83
N LYS A 63 3.20 19.26 6.34
CA LYS A 63 3.43 18.45 7.54
C LYS A 63 4.15 17.11 7.26
N ASN A 64 4.46 16.81 6.00
CA ASN A 64 5.05 15.54 5.57
C ASN A 64 4.24 14.30 6.01
N MET A 65 2.92 14.41 5.99
CA MET A 65 1.99 13.35 6.41
C MET A 65 1.13 12.87 5.24
N SER A 66 0.55 11.69 5.39
CA SER A 66 -0.40 11.18 4.40
C SER A 66 -1.71 11.97 4.45
N LEU A 67 -2.41 12.06 3.32
CA LEU A 67 -3.73 12.70 3.28
C LEU A 67 -4.72 12.02 4.24
N LYS A 68 -4.59 10.70 4.44
CA LYS A 68 -5.41 9.93 5.38
C LYS A 68 -5.20 10.38 6.82
N ASP A 69 -3.94 10.55 7.24
CA ASP A 69 -3.62 10.93 8.62
C ASP A 69 -4.11 12.34 8.92
N ILE A 70 -3.97 13.26 7.95
CA ILE A 70 -4.53 14.62 8.06
C ILE A 70 -6.06 14.60 8.19
N VAL A 71 -6.75 13.76 7.41
CA VAL A 71 -8.21 13.61 7.51
C VAL A 71 -8.60 13.09 8.90
N ASN A 72 -7.92 12.05 9.39
CA ASN A 72 -8.22 11.48 10.70
C ASN A 72 -7.95 12.47 11.85
N GLU A 73 -6.84 13.21 11.81
CA GLU A 73 -6.53 14.27 12.78
C GLU A 73 -7.62 15.34 12.78
N ALA A 74 -8.03 15.81 11.59
CA ALA A 74 -9.09 16.81 11.46
C ALA A 74 -10.45 16.30 11.96
N MET A 75 -10.79 15.04 11.67
CA MET A 75 -12.04 14.42 12.14
C MET A 75 -12.04 14.28 13.67
N LYS A 76 -10.91 13.87 14.25
CA LYS A 76 -10.76 13.74 15.71
C LYS A 76 -10.88 15.09 16.40
N GLU A 77 -10.14 16.11 15.92
CA GLU A 77 -10.22 17.46 16.47
C GLU A 77 -11.62 18.06 16.37
N TYR A 78 -12.37 17.74 15.30
CA TYR A 78 -13.74 18.19 15.14
C TYR A 78 -14.64 17.55 16.19
N LEU A 79 -14.57 16.23 16.38
CA LEU A 79 -15.36 15.52 17.38
C LEU A 79 -15.06 16.03 18.80
N GLU A 80 -13.78 16.15 19.19
CA GLU A 80 -13.37 16.65 20.50
C GLU A 80 -13.90 18.06 20.82
N LYS A 81 -14.07 18.92 19.81
CA LYS A 81 -14.57 20.29 19.96
C LYS A 81 -16.10 20.39 20.01
N ASN A 82 -16.83 19.41 19.47
CA ASN A 82 -18.29 19.46 19.32
C ASN A 82 -19.03 18.48 20.24
N GLU A 83 -18.35 17.47 20.80
CA GLU A 83 -18.91 16.53 21.76
C GLU A 83 -18.77 16.97 23.23
N GLN A 84 -18.29 18.20 23.49
CA GLN A 84 -18.24 18.82 24.83
C GLN A 84 -19.50 19.62 25.16
#